data_AF-A0A351WTL4-F1
#
_entry.id   AF-A0A351WTL4-F1
#
_cell.length_a   1.000
_cell.length_b   1.000
_cell.length_c   1.000
_cell.angle_alpha   90.00
_cell.angle_beta   90.00
_cell.angle_gamma   90.00
#
_symmetry.space_group_name_H-M   'P 1'
#
loop_
_entity.id
_entity.type
_entity.pdbx_description
1 polymer ?
#
loop_
_entity_poly.entity_id
_entity_poly.type
_entity_poly.pdbx_seq_one_letter_code
_entity_poly.pdbx_strand_id
1 'polypeptide(L)'
;MSSKSIFNLYTPSELGKLYQENPTRFNELADQAIRDACRARTPEKSLKLQQMQWSIEMQLRKAKTPLARMHIMENIFYGKIYGDDGELTKLATACNELLRTATGQTVGPAKNSQDQKKRDLR
;
A
#
# COMPACT_ATOMS: atom_id res chain seq x y z
N MET A 1 -2.90 -19.00 6.20
CA MET A 1 -2.44 -19.93 5.16
C MET A 1 -1.78 -19.10 4.08
N SER A 2 -0.52 -19.39 3.75
CA SER A 2 0.22 -18.65 2.72
C SER A 2 -0.28 -19.11 1.36
N SER A 3 -1.18 -18.35 0.72
CA SER A 3 -1.60 -18.59 -0.66
C SER A 3 -0.38 -18.35 -1.55
N LYS A 4 0.33 -19.42 -1.94
CA LYS A 4 1.41 -19.32 -2.93
C LYS A 4 0.77 -18.85 -4.24
N SER A 5 1.12 -17.66 -4.68
CA SER A 5 0.67 -17.10 -5.96
C SER A 5 1.08 -18.05 -7.09
N ILE A 6 0.23 -18.22 -8.10
CA ILE A 6 0.55 -19.00 -9.31
C ILE A 6 1.79 -18.41 -10.01
N PHE A 7 2.06 -17.11 -9.82
CA PHE A 7 3.28 -16.46 -10.31
C PHE A 7 4.56 -16.95 -9.63
N ASN A 8 4.51 -17.55 -8.44
CA ASN A 8 5.69 -18.11 -7.78
C ASN A 8 6.24 -19.36 -8.50
N LEU A 9 5.51 -19.88 -9.49
CA LEU A 9 5.94 -20.98 -10.36
C LEU A 9 6.79 -20.48 -11.55
N TYR A 10 6.89 -19.16 -11.73
CA TYR A 10 7.60 -18.54 -12.84
C TYR A 10 8.65 -17.56 -12.32
N THR A 11 9.78 -17.51 -13.00
CA THR A 11 10.75 -16.43 -12.87
C THR A 11 10.26 -15.18 -13.59
N PRO A 12 10.77 -13.98 -13.25
CA PRO A 12 10.40 -12.74 -13.95
C PRO A 12 10.66 -12.81 -15.47
N SER A 13 11.73 -13.48 -15.89
CA SER A 13 12.05 -13.66 -17.31
C SER A 13 11.06 -14.57 -18.03
N GLU A 14 10.59 -15.64 -17.38
CA GLU A 14 9.57 -16.53 -17.93
C GLU A 14 8.21 -15.82 -18.06
N LEU A 15 7.86 -14.96 -17.11
CA LEU A 15 6.66 -14.13 -17.19
C LEU A 15 6.75 -13.10 -18.32
N GLY A 16 7.93 -12.51 -18.53
CA GLY A 16 8.19 -11.63 -19.66
C GLY A 16 7.98 -12.33 -21.00
N LYS A 17 8.51 -13.55 -21.15
CA LYS A 17 8.29 -14.39 -22.34
C LYS A 17 6.83 -14.76 -22.51
N LEU A 18 6.16 -15.20 -21.44
CA LEU A 18 4.74 -15.55 -21.48
C LEU A 18 3.86 -14.39 -21.95
N TYR A 19 4.16 -13.17 -21.51
CA TYR A 19 3.41 -11.99 -21.96
C TYR A 19 3.62 -11.70 -23.46
N GLN A 20 4.83 -11.90 -23.97
CA GLN A 20 5.13 -11.71 -25.39
C GLN A 20 4.53 -12.79 -26.29
N GLU A 21 4.61 -14.05 -25.86
CA GLU A 21 4.16 -15.22 -26.64
C GLU A 21 2.65 -15.45 -26.53
N ASN A 22 2.07 -15.25 -25.34
CA ASN A 22 0.66 -15.48 -25.09
C ASN A 22 0.11 -14.47 -24.04
N PRO A 23 -0.16 -13.22 -24.47
CA PRO A 23 -0.65 -12.16 -23.58
C PRO A 23 -1.99 -12.49 -22.93
N THR A 24 -2.87 -13.23 -23.62
CA THR A 24 -4.17 -13.67 -23.08
C THR A 24 -3.97 -14.56 -21.86
N ARG A 25 -3.12 -15.59 -21.98
CA ARG A 25 -2.83 -16.49 -20.86
C ARG A 25 -2.15 -15.78 -19.70
N PHE A 26 -1.25 -14.83 -19.98
CA PHE A 26 -0.66 -14.00 -18.93
C PHE A 26 -1.74 -13.23 -18.15
N ASN A 27 -2.68 -12.60 -18.86
CA ASN A 27 -3.77 -11.84 -18.23
C ASN A 27 -4.70 -12.73 -17.41
N GLU A 28 -5.01 -13.94 -17.88
CA GLU A 28 -5.81 -14.92 -17.12
C GLU A 28 -5.14 -15.32 -15.80
N LEU A 29 -3.82 -15.55 -15.83
CA LEU A 29 -3.03 -15.84 -14.63
C LEU A 29 -2.98 -14.63 -13.68
N ALA A 30 -2.87 -13.42 -14.24
CA ALA A 30 -2.89 -12.18 -13.48
C ALA A 30 -4.22 -12.00 -12.74
N ASP A 31 -5.34 -12.15 -13.45
CA ASP A 31 -6.68 -12.05 -12.88
C ASP A 31 -6.90 -13.10 -11.79
N GLN A 32 -6.42 -14.33 -12.00
CA GLN A 32 -6.53 -15.39 -11.01
C GLN A 32 -5.73 -15.08 -9.75
N ALA A 33 -4.49 -14.63 -9.88
CA ALA A 33 -3.66 -14.26 -8.74
C ALA A 33 -4.28 -13.09 -7.94
N ILE A 34 -4.89 -12.12 -8.62
CA ILE A 34 -5.58 -10.99 -7.97
C ILE A 34 -6.82 -11.49 -7.20
N ARG A 35 -7.63 -12.39 -7.80
CA ARG A 35 -8.78 -13.01 -7.13
C ARG A 35 -8.35 -13.76 -5.86
N ASP A 36 -7.28 -14.53 -5.95
CA ASP A 36 -6.74 -15.29 -4.82
C ASP A 36 -6.18 -14.36 -3.74
N ALA A 37 -5.52 -13.26 -4.12
CA ALA A 37 -5.03 -12.24 -3.19
C ALA A 37 -6.18 -11.51 -2.47
N CYS A 38 -7.31 -11.31 -3.13
CA CYS A 38 -8.50 -10.70 -2.53
C CYS A 38 -9.29 -11.65 -1.62
N ARG A 39 -8.95 -12.94 -1.56
CA ARG A 39 -9.60 -13.91 -0.68
C ARG A 39 -9.00 -13.86 0.72
N ALA A 40 -9.63 -13.12 1.62
CA ALA A 40 -9.21 -13.00 3.01
C ALA A 40 -9.91 -14.02 3.94
N ARG A 41 -9.44 -14.07 5.19
CA ARG A 41 -10.01 -14.93 6.24
C ARG A 41 -11.45 -14.56 6.63
N THR A 42 -11.87 -13.32 6.40
CA THR A 42 -13.23 -12.85 6.71
C THR A 42 -13.86 -12.14 5.50
N PRO A 43 -15.19 -12.16 5.35
CA PRO A 43 -15.89 -11.51 4.25
C PRO A 43 -15.61 -10.01 4.16
N GLU A 44 -15.52 -9.31 5.29
CA GLU A 44 -15.30 -7.86 5.35
C GLU A 44 -13.91 -7.49 4.81
N LYS A 45 -12.91 -8.32 5.16
CA LYS A 45 -11.55 -8.13 4.64
C LYS A 45 -11.48 -8.43 3.14
N SER A 46 -12.19 -9.45 2.66
CA SER A 46 -12.28 -9.76 1.24
C SER A 46 -12.95 -8.61 0.46
N LEU A 47 -14.05 -8.08 0.99
CA LEU A 47 -14.74 -6.92 0.39
C LEU A 47 -13.82 -5.69 0.32
N LYS A 48 -13.07 -5.41 1.39
CA LYS A 48 -12.10 -4.30 1.41
C LYS A 48 -11.01 -4.48 0.34
N LEU A 49 -10.51 -5.69 0.14
CA LEU A 49 -9.51 -5.98 -0.89
C LEU A 49 -10.10 -5.84 -2.30
N GLN A 50 -11.33 -6.30 -2.53
CA GLN A 50 -12.03 -6.12 -3.80
C GLN A 50 -12.30 -4.65 -4.14
N GLN A 51 -12.71 -3.84 -3.14
CA GLN A 51 -12.86 -2.40 -3.32
C GLN A 51 -11.54 -1.72 -3.69
N MET A 52 -10.43 -2.17 -3.09
CA MET A 52 -9.09 -1.69 -3.43
C MET A 52 -8.71 -2.08 -4.85
N GLN A 53 -8.93 -3.34 -5.26
CA GLN A 53 -8.73 -3.79 -6.63
C GLN A 53 -9.49 -2.91 -7.63
N TRP A 54 -10.79 -2.69 -7.41
CA TRP A 54 -11.60 -1.82 -8.26
C TRP A 54 -11.07 -0.39 -8.35
N SER A 55 -10.63 0.18 -7.23
CA SER A 55 -10.02 1.52 -7.24
C SER A 55 -8.76 1.58 -8.10
N ILE A 56 -7.89 0.56 -8.00
CA ILE A 56 -6.68 0.44 -8.83
C ILE A 56 -7.06 0.33 -10.31
N GLU A 57 -7.97 -0.58 -10.66
CA GLU A 57 -8.43 -0.77 -12.04
C GLU A 57 -9.03 0.52 -12.64
N MET A 58 -9.81 1.27 -11.87
CA MET A 58 -10.38 2.55 -12.30
C MET A 58 -9.30 3.60 -12.58
N GLN A 59 -8.22 3.62 -11.79
CA GLN A 59 -7.10 4.52 -12.05
C GLN A 59 -6.30 4.07 -13.28
N LEU A 60 -6.04 2.77 -13.42
CA LEU A 60 -5.32 2.22 -14.57
C LEU A 60 -6.06 2.43 -15.90
N ARG A 61 -7.40 2.43 -15.90
CA ARG A 61 -8.21 2.76 -17.08
C ARG A 61 -7.94 4.17 -17.63
N LYS A 62 -7.45 5.10 -16.80
CA LYS A 62 -7.11 6.46 -17.24
C LYS A 62 -5.78 6.53 -18.01
N ALA A 63 -4.92 5.52 -17.86
CA ALA A 63 -3.63 5.48 -18.54
C ALA A 63 -3.74 4.93 -19.96
N LYS A 64 -3.25 5.71 -20.93
CA LYS A 64 -3.24 5.36 -22.36
C LYS A 64 -1.97 4.63 -22.81
N THR A 65 -0.93 4.62 -21.99
CA THR A 65 0.37 4.00 -22.31
C THR A 65 0.82 3.06 -21.19
N PRO A 66 1.64 2.03 -21.49
CA PRO A 66 2.20 1.14 -20.47
C PRO A 66 3.01 1.89 -19.40
N LEU A 67 3.79 2.89 -19.80
CA LEU A 67 4.57 3.73 -18.88
C LEU A 67 3.67 4.51 -17.92
N ALA A 68 2.57 5.08 -18.42
CA ALA A 68 1.60 5.77 -17.57
C ALA A 68 0.93 4.80 -16.56
N ARG A 69 0.65 3.57 -16.97
CA ARG A 69 0.13 2.52 -16.06
C ARG A 69 1.13 2.20 -14.95
N MET A 70 2.41 2.11 -15.29
CA MET A 70 3.49 1.88 -14.33
C MET A 70 3.56 3.02 -13.30
N HIS A 71 3.59 4.27 -13.75
CA HIS A 71 3.60 5.43 -12.83
C HIS A 71 2.37 5.49 -11.92
N ILE A 72 1.19 5.13 -12.42
CA ILE A 72 -0.01 5.02 -11.57
C ILE A 72 0.18 3.96 -10.50
N MET A 73 0.68 2.77 -10.85
CA MET A 73 0.96 1.71 -9.87
C MET A 73 2.01 2.16 -8.83
N GLU A 74 3.09 2.80 -9.28
CA GLU A 74 4.12 3.35 -8.39
C GLU A 74 3.51 4.36 -7.42
N ASN A 75 2.73 5.33 -7.91
CA ASN A 75 2.10 6.35 -7.06
C ASN A 75 1.15 5.73 -6.03
N ILE A 76 0.36 4.73 -6.44
CA ILE A 76 -0.53 4.00 -5.52
C ILE A 76 0.30 3.30 -4.44
N PHE A 77 1.38 2.62 -4.81
CA PHE A 77 2.27 1.95 -3.86
C PHE A 77 2.93 2.94 -2.90
N TYR A 78 3.57 3.98 -3.43
CA TYR A 78 4.24 4.99 -2.62
C TYR A 78 3.28 5.69 -1.67
N GLY A 79 2.08 6.05 -2.13
CA GLY A 79 1.05 6.63 -1.27
C GLY A 79 0.59 5.69 -0.15
N LYS A 80 0.49 4.38 -0.41
CA LYS A 80 0.08 3.39 0.60
C LYS A 80 1.17 3.05 1.61
N ILE A 81 2.44 3.07 1.20
CA ILE A 81 3.56 2.70 2.07
C ILE A 81 4.14 3.92 2.80
N TYR A 82 4.40 5.00 2.05
CA TYR A 82 5.14 6.18 2.50
C TYR A 82 4.28 7.44 2.66
N GLY A 83 3.00 7.42 2.28
CA GLY A 83 2.11 8.56 2.48
C GLY A 83 1.88 8.88 3.96
N ASP A 84 1.27 10.02 4.24
CA ASP A 84 1.02 10.49 5.62
C ASP A 84 0.23 9.47 6.44
N ASP A 85 -0.74 8.79 5.83
CA ASP A 85 -1.51 7.67 6.43
C ASP A 85 -1.02 6.28 5.99
N GLY A 86 0.25 6.20 5.55
CA GLY A 86 0.87 5.00 5.03
C GLY A 86 1.19 3.95 6.09
N GLU A 87 1.49 2.73 5.66
CA GLU A 87 1.83 1.63 6.56
C GLU A 87 3.09 1.90 7.40
N LEU A 88 4.09 2.62 6.85
CA LEU A 88 5.28 2.99 7.61
C LEU A 88 4.97 3.97 8.74
N THR A 89 4.11 4.96 8.50
CA THR A 89 3.70 5.93 9.54
C THR A 89 2.94 5.24 10.67
N LYS A 90 2.07 4.28 10.34
CA LYS A 90 1.36 3.47 11.35
C LYS A 90 2.32 2.63 12.18
N LEU A 91 3.29 1.99 11.53
CA LEU A 91 4.31 1.20 12.22
C LEU A 91 5.15 2.07 13.16
N ALA A 92 5.63 3.22 12.68
CA ALA A 92 6.41 4.16 13.48
C ALA A 92 5.62 4.66 14.70
N THR A 93 4.34 4.99 14.51
CA THR A 93 3.43 5.38 15.60
C THR A 93 3.29 4.26 16.63
N ALA A 94 3.03 3.03 16.19
CA ALA A 94 2.92 1.88 17.09
C ALA A 94 4.23 1.60 17.85
N CYS A 95 5.38 1.70 17.20
CA CYS A 95 6.69 1.55 17.86
C CYS A 95 6.93 2.65 18.91
N ASN A 96 6.58 3.90 18.60
CA ASN A 96 6.68 5.01 19.54
C ASN A 96 5.75 4.83 20.75
N GLU A 97 4.52 4.36 20.52
CA GLU A 97 3.59 4.02 21.60
C GLU A 97 4.13 2.90 22.50
N LEU A 98 4.69 1.84 21.89
CA LEU A 98 5.32 0.74 22.63
C LEU A 98 6.51 1.24 23.47
N LEU A 99 7.41 2.02 22.89
CA LEU A 99 8.53 2.62 23.61
C LEU A 99 8.05 3.52 24.75
N ARG A 100 6.99 4.30 24.53
CA ARG A 100 6.36 5.14 25.56
C ARG A 100 5.84 4.31 26.73
N THR A 101 5.18 3.19 26.45
CA THR A 101 4.69 2.28 27.49
C THR A 101 5.81 1.55 28.23
N ALA A 102 6.87 1.14 27.51
CA ALA A 102 8.00 0.41 28.09
C ALA A 102 8.92 1.28 28.95
N THR A 103 9.07 2.57 28.60
CA THR A 103 9.96 3.51 29.32
C THR A 103 9.25 4.36 30.37
N GLY A 104 7.92 4.31 30.44
CA GLY A 104 7.12 5.11 31.38
C GLY A 104 7.15 6.62 31.10
N GLN A 105 7.76 7.08 30.01
CA GLN A 105 7.84 8.50 29.66
C GLN A 105 6.53 8.98 29.02
N THR A 106 5.65 9.58 29.80
CA THR A 106 4.56 10.39 29.26
C THR A 106 5.11 11.75 28.81
N VAL A 107 5.55 11.86 27.56
CA VAL A 107 5.69 13.19 26.95
C VAL A 107 4.27 13.68 26.67
N GLY A 108 3.78 14.58 27.52
CA GLY A 108 2.53 15.31 27.31
C GLY A 108 2.54 16.04 25.96
N PRO A 109 1.36 16.43 25.44
CA PRO A 109 1.26 17.02 24.12
C PRO A 109 2.26 18.16 23.99
N ALA A 110 3.06 18.14 22.92
CA ALA A 110 3.99 19.20 22.61
C ALA A 110 3.22 20.52 22.63
N LYS A 111 3.41 21.32 23.68
CA LYS A 111 2.93 22.70 23.71
C LYS A 111 3.62 23.39 22.54
N ASN A 112 2.83 23.78 21.55
CA ASN A 112 3.25 24.70 20.51
C ASN A 112 3.86 25.93 21.19
N SER A 113 5.17 26.09 21.04
CA SER A 113 5.95 27.26 21.45
C SER A 113 5.60 28.47 20.55
N GLN A 114 4.38 28.98 20.65
CA GLN A 114 3.97 30.18 19.91
C GLN A 114 3.49 31.37 20.75
N ASP A 115 3.46 31.27 22.09
CA ASP A 115 2.85 32.34 22.92
C ASP A 115 3.81 33.08 23.88
N GLN A 116 5.12 33.06 23.62
CA GLN A 116 6.11 33.73 24.49
C GLN A 116 6.71 35.02 23.92
N LYS A 117 6.18 35.57 22.82
CA LYS A 117 6.71 36.81 22.18
C LYS A 117 5.84 38.06 22.37
N LYS A 118 5.05 38.15 23.45
CA LYS A 118 4.22 39.34 23.76
C LYS A 118 4.42 39.96 25.14
N ARG A 119 5.48 39.61 25.88
CA ARG A 119 5.75 40.20 27.21
C ARG A 119 7.00 41.07 27.34
N ASP A 120 7.73 41.33 26.25
CA ASP A 120 8.91 42.21 26.26
C ASP A 120 8.73 43.51 25.45
N LEU A 121 7.51 44.08 25.47
CA LEU A 121 7.29 45.49 25.12
C LEU A 121 6.32 46.11 26.13
N ARG A 122 6.83 46.43 27.31
CA ARG A 122 6.33 47.51 28.16
C ARG A 122 7.51 48.22 28.79
#